data_AF-A0A2M9P3Z5-F1
#
_entry.id   AF-A0A2M9P3Z5-F1
#
_cell.length_a   1.000
_cell.length_b   1.000
_cell.length_c   1.000
_cell.angle_alpha   90.00
_cell.angle_beta   90.00
_cell.angle_gamma   90.00
#
_symmetry.space_group_name_H-M   'P 1'
#
loop_
_entity.id
_entity.type
_entity.pdbx_description
1 polymer ?
#
loop_
_entity_poly.entity_id
_entity_poly.type
_entity_poly.pdbx_seq_one_letter_code
_entity_poly.pdbx_strand_id
1 'polypeptide(L)'
;ASMLLHTPFEAQGVITNISVDANGTRHIALHSEPDIITLWRYLGTSLLLLTVAVVLGYNTWRLVQRRRINQHRTADIQRYYESCFNPQLSPMSLRPMP
;
A
#
# COMPACT_ATOMS: atom_id res chain seq x y z
N ALA A 1 -53.94 20.73 -22.75
CA ALA A 1 -53.63 19.30 -22.84
C ALA A 1 -52.23 19.15 -23.38
N SER A 2 -51.25 18.91 -22.51
CA SER A 2 -49.84 18.69 -22.88
C SER A 2 -49.57 17.19 -22.93
N MET A 3 -49.60 16.63 -24.14
CA MET A 3 -49.28 15.23 -24.40
C MET A 3 -47.76 15.06 -24.28
N LEU A 4 -47.31 14.44 -23.18
CA LEU A 4 -45.89 14.12 -22.97
C LEU A 4 -45.49 12.97 -23.90
N LEU A 5 -44.33 13.15 -24.56
CA LEU A 5 -43.73 12.29 -25.58
C LEU A 5 -44.00 10.80 -25.36
N HIS A 6 -44.68 10.18 -26.32
CA HIS A 6 -44.85 8.73 -26.41
C HIS A 6 -43.58 8.09 -26.98
N THR A 7 -42.44 8.28 -26.31
CA THR A 7 -41.19 7.60 -26.67
C THR A 7 -41.03 6.35 -25.82
N PRO A 8 -40.95 5.14 -26.42
CA PRO A 8 -40.64 3.94 -25.66
C PRO A 8 -39.26 4.12 -25.02
N PHE A 9 -39.19 3.94 -23.69
CA PHE A 9 -37.93 3.91 -22.97
C PHE A 9 -37.62 2.46 -22.56
N GLU A 10 -36.44 2.01 -22.93
CA GLU A 10 -35.87 0.73 -22.50
C GLU A 10 -34.89 1.02 -21.37
N ALA A 11 -35.09 0.43 -20.20
CA ALA A 11 -34.21 0.60 -19.04
C ALA A 11 -33.78 -0.79 -18.52
N GLN A 12 -32.48 -1.08 -18.59
CA GLN A 12 -31.88 -2.33 -18.12
C GLN A 12 -31.26 -2.13 -16.73
N GLY A 13 -31.54 -3.02 -15.77
CA GLY A 13 -30.98 -2.97 -14.42
C GLY A 13 -31.78 -3.77 -13.40
N VAL A 14 -31.30 -3.82 -12.15
CA VAL A 14 -32.01 -4.50 -11.05
C VAL A 14 -33.01 -3.53 -10.41
N ILE A 15 -34.27 -3.96 -10.30
CA ILE A 15 -35.33 -3.17 -9.67
C ILE A 15 -35.08 -3.13 -8.16
N THR A 16 -34.77 -1.96 -7.62
CA THR A 16 -34.51 -1.79 -6.18
C THR A 16 -35.69 -1.22 -5.40
N ASN A 17 -36.55 -0.44 -6.06
CA ASN A 17 -37.77 0.09 -5.45
C ASN A 17 -38.81 0.42 -6.53
N ILE A 18 -40.09 0.16 -6.26
CA ILE A 18 -41.23 0.58 -7.06
C ILE A 18 -42.17 1.34 -6.15
N SER A 19 -42.32 2.64 -6.38
CA SER A 19 -43.29 3.47 -5.67
C SER A 19 -44.29 4.09 -6.64
N VAL A 20 -45.51 4.32 -6.18
CA VAL A 20 -46.55 5.00 -6.96
C VAL A 20 -46.85 6.32 -6.26
N ASP A 21 -46.68 7.41 -6.99
CA ASP A 21 -46.96 8.74 -6.47
C ASP A 21 -48.47 8.99 -6.35
N ALA A 22 -48.88 10.00 -5.60
CA ALA A 22 -50.29 10.37 -5.39
C ALA A 22 -51.05 10.67 -6.71
N ASN A 23 -50.33 10.94 -7.78
CA ASN A 23 -50.85 11.21 -9.12
C ASN A 23 -50.87 9.97 -10.04
N GLY A 24 -50.67 8.76 -9.49
CA GLY A 24 -50.73 7.49 -10.22
C GLY A 24 -49.51 7.15 -11.08
N THR A 25 -48.45 7.97 -11.03
CA THR A 25 -47.20 7.72 -11.77
C THR A 25 -46.35 6.71 -11.01
N ARG A 26 -45.95 5.62 -11.68
CA ARG A 26 -45.08 4.59 -11.12
C ARG A 26 -43.61 5.00 -11.31
N HIS A 27 -42.93 5.30 -10.21
CA HIS A 27 -41.49 5.53 -10.19
C HIS A 27 -40.77 4.20 -9.98
N ILE A 28 -39.85 3.86 -10.89
CA ILE A 28 -39.03 2.65 -10.82
C ILE A 28 -37.58 3.10 -10.59
N ALA A 29 -37.02 2.76 -9.43
CA ALA A 29 -35.61 3.00 -9.14
C ALA A 29 -34.79 1.78 -9.60
N LEU A 30 -34.06 1.94 -10.69
CA LEU A 30 -33.10 0.94 -11.17
C LEU A 30 -31.72 1.24 -10.57
N HIS A 31 -31.09 0.23 -9.99
CA HIS A 31 -29.67 0.28 -9.69
C HIS A 31 -28.94 -0.41 -10.85
N SER A 32 -28.04 0.32 -11.52
CA SER A 32 -27.19 -0.25 -12.54
C SER A 32 -26.32 -1.33 -11.90
N GLU A 33 -26.46 -2.57 -12.37
CA GLU A 33 -25.61 -3.67 -11.93
C GLU A 33 -24.15 -3.35 -12.29
N PRO A 34 -23.15 -3.71 -11.47
CA PRO A 34 -21.77 -3.33 -11.74
C PRO A 34 -21.32 -3.91 -13.07
N ASP A 35 -21.17 -3.02 -14.05
CA ASP A 35 -20.75 -3.35 -15.40
C ASP A 35 -19.37 -4.01 -15.37
N ILE A 36 -19.11 -4.92 -16.31
CA ILE A 36 -17.90 -5.76 -16.44
C ILE A 36 -16.61 -4.93 -16.34
N ILE A 37 -16.67 -3.67 -16.75
CA ILE A 37 -15.60 -2.65 -16.63
C ILE A 37 -15.12 -2.47 -15.18
N THR A 38 -16.05 -2.43 -14.23
CA THR A 38 -15.76 -2.29 -12.79
C THR A 38 -15.01 -3.50 -12.27
N LEU A 39 -15.37 -4.69 -12.75
CA LEU A 39 -14.71 -5.94 -12.38
C LEU A 39 -13.27 -6.01 -12.90
N TRP A 40 -13.04 -5.60 -14.16
CA TRP A 40 -11.68 -5.47 -14.70
C TRP A 40 -10.83 -4.47 -13.94
N ARG A 41 -11.43 -3.36 -13.50
CA ARG A 41 -10.74 -2.36 -12.69
C ARG A 41 -10.34 -2.92 -11.32
N TYR A 42 -11.20 -3.70 -10.67
CA TYR A 42 -10.84 -4.40 -9.43
C TYR A 42 -9.75 -5.44 -9.64
N LEU A 43 -9.81 -6.21 -10.73
CA LEU A 43 -8.77 -7.18 -11.06
C LEU A 43 -7.40 -6.49 -11.25
N GLY A 44 -7.37 -5.42 -12.06
CA GLY A 44 -6.15 -4.67 -12.33
C GLY A 44 -5.57 -4.00 -11.09
N THR A 45 -6.42 -3.37 -10.27
CA THR A 45 -5.96 -2.73 -9.02
C THR A 45 -5.46 -3.73 -8.00
N SER A 46 -6.10 -4.90 -7.86
CA SER A 46 -5.64 -5.98 -7.00
C SER A 46 -4.26 -6.51 -7.42
N LEU A 47 -4.07 -6.77 -8.72
CA LEU A 47 -2.79 -7.23 -9.26
C LEU A 47 -1.68 -6.18 -9.05
N LEU A 48 -1.98 -4.91 -9.28
CA LEU A 48 -1.05 -3.81 -9.05
C LEU A 48 -0.66 -3.72 -7.57
N LEU A 49 -1.62 -3.81 -6.65
CA LEU A 49 -1.36 -3.81 -5.21
C LEU A 49 -0.46 -4.96 -4.78
N LEU A 50 -0.68 -6.17 -5.30
CA LEU A 50 0.20 -7.31 -5.03
C LEU A 50 1.63 -7.06 -5.53
N THR A 51 1.77 -6.50 -6.73
CA THR A 51 3.08 -6.18 -7.30
C THR A 51 3.82 -5.16 -6.44
N VAL A 52 3.14 -4.09 -6.04
CA VAL A 52 3.69 -3.06 -5.16
C VAL A 52 4.10 -3.66 -3.81
N ALA A 53 3.26 -4.52 -3.21
CA ALA A 53 3.57 -5.18 -1.95
C ALA A 53 4.84 -6.05 -2.04
N VAL A 54 5.01 -6.82 -3.11
CA VAL A 54 6.20 -7.65 -3.34
C VAL A 54 7.45 -6.78 -3.50
N VAL A 55 7.38 -5.73 -4.32
CA VAL A 55 8.51 -4.81 -4.54
C VAL A 55 8.89 -4.10 -3.25
N LEU A 56 7.92 -3.60 -2.50
CA LEU A 56 8.16 -2.96 -1.20
C LEU A 56 8.76 -3.94 -0.19
N GLY A 57 8.25 -5.17 -0.10
CA GLY A 57 8.80 -6.22 0.76
C GLY A 57 10.25 -6.55 0.44
N TYR A 58 10.56 -6.70 -0.85
CA TYR A 58 11.93 -6.96 -1.30
C TYR A 58 12.89 -5.80 -0.99
N ASN A 59 12.46 -4.57 -1.28
CA ASN A 59 13.29 -3.38 -1.03
C ASN A 59 13.50 -3.13 0.46
N THR A 60 12.46 -3.30 1.28
CA THR A 60 12.57 -3.17 2.75
C THR A 60 13.50 -4.22 3.33
N TRP A 61 13.42 -5.47 2.88
CA TRP A 61 14.37 -6.51 3.27
C TRP A 61 15.82 -6.12 2.97
N ARG A 62 16.10 -5.71 1.72
CA ARG A 62 17.45 -5.27 1.32
C ARG A 62 17.91 -4.06 2.10
N LEU A 63 17.02 -3.11 2.37
CA LEU A 63 17.32 -1.92 3.18
C LEU A 63 17.70 -2.30 4.62
N VAL A 64 16.95 -3.21 5.24
CA VAL A 64 17.23 -3.71 6.59
C VAL A 64 18.57 -4.45 6.61
N GLN A 65 18.80 -5.35 5.65
CA GLN A 65 20.07 -6.07 5.53
C GLN A 65 21.25 -5.11 5.40
N ARG A 66 21.15 -4.11 4.50
CA ARG A 66 22.18 -3.09 4.32
C ARG A 66 22.40 -2.28 5.58
N ARG A 67 21.33 -1.89 6.30
CA ARG A 67 21.42 -1.16 7.56
C ARG A 67 22.12 -1.97 8.65
N ARG A 68 21.78 -3.25 8.82
CA ARG A 68 22.43 -4.14 9.79
C ARG A 68 23.93 -4.25 9.52
N ILE A 69 24.32 -4.53 8.28
CA ILE A 69 25.73 -4.61 7.89
C ILE A 69 26.44 -3.28 8.13
N ASN A 70 25.80 -2.16 7.76
CA ASN A 70 26.39 -0.84 7.95
C ASN A 70 26.58 -0.50 9.44
N GLN A 71 25.63 -0.89 10.31
CA GLN A 71 25.74 -0.71 11.76
C GLN A 71 26.93 -1.47 12.35
N HIS A 72 27.14 -2.73 11.93
CA HIS A 72 28.33 -3.49 12.34
C HIS A 72 29.62 -2.79 11.92
N ARG A 73 29.69 -2.33 10.67
CA ARG A 73 30.87 -1.60 10.17
C ARG A 73 31.14 -0.32 10.95
N THR A 74 30.11 0.47 11.25
CA THR A 74 30.28 1.70 12.03
C THR A 74 30.68 1.42 13.48
N ALA A 75 30.15 0.36 14.09
CA ALA A 75 30.50 -0.02 15.46
C ALA A 75 31.97 -0.48 15.56
N ASP A 76 32.47 -1.25 14.60
CA ASP A 76 33.87 -1.67 14.56
C ASP A 76 34.81 -0.49 14.36
N ILE A 77 34.48 0.42 13.44
CA ILE A 77 35.24 1.65 13.22
C ILE A 77 35.30 2.49 14.50
N GLN A 78 34.16 2.69 15.15
CA GLN A 78 34.10 3.47 16.38
C GLN A 78 34.90 2.80 17.50
N ARG A 79 34.84 1.47 17.64
CA ARG A 79 35.63 0.71 18.62
C ARG A 79 37.13 0.81 18.36
N TYR A 80 37.55 0.81 17.10
CA TYR A 80 38.95 1.01 16.73
C TYR A 80 39.45 2.40 17.15
N TYR A 81 38.72 3.46 16.81
CA TYR A 81 39.11 4.82 17.18
C TYR A 81 39.03 5.07 18.70
N GLU A 82 38.02 4.54 19.38
CA GLU A 82 37.91 4.54 20.85
C GLU A 82 39.14 3.91 21.51
N SER A 83 39.64 2.79 20.98
CA SER A 83 40.84 2.13 21.52
C SER A 83 42.13 2.95 21.34
N CYS A 84 42.21 3.78 20.29
CA CYS A 84 43.34 4.67 20.05
C CYS A 84 43.28 5.95 20.89
N PHE A 85 42.09 6.49 21.12
CA PHE A 85 41.89 7.73 21.88
C PHE A 85 41.75 7.50 23.40
N ASN A 86 41.31 6.31 23.79
CA ASN A 86 41.19 5.90 25.17
C ASN A 86 41.95 4.58 25.35
N PRO A 87 43.30 4.60 25.28
CA PRO A 87 44.08 3.48 25.76
C PRO A 87 43.77 3.37 27.26
N GLN A 88 42.80 2.53 27.61
CA GLN A 88 42.63 2.06 28.99
C GLN A 88 44.03 1.80 29.54
N LEU A 89 44.31 2.29 30.74
CA LEU A 89 45.56 2.10 31.47
C LEU A 89 45.95 0.61 31.49
N SER A 90 46.56 0.12 30.42
CA SER A 90 47.41 -1.05 30.52
C SER A 90 48.62 -0.52 31.27
N PRO A 91 48.93 -0.98 32.49
CA PRO A 91 50.20 -0.63 33.10
C PRO A 91 51.23 -1.03 32.07
N MET A 92 51.93 -0.02 31.57
CA MET A 92 53.15 -0.14 30.78
C MET A 92 53.87 -1.37 31.32
N SER A 93 53.81 -2.47 30.57
CA SER A 93 54.63 -3.64 30.85
C SER A 93 56.05 -3.16 30.58
N LEU A 94 56.65 -2.57 31.61
CA LEU A 94 58.07 -2.36 31.76
C LEU A 94 58.68 -3.76 31.76
N ARG A 95 58.82 -4.33 30.56
CA ARG A 95 59.72 -5.45 30.34
C ARG A 95 61.12 -4.84 30.49
N PRO A 96 61.88 -5.18 31.54
CA PRO A 96 63.28 -4.81 31.58
C PRO A 96 63.94 -5.58 30.44
N MET A 97 64.59 -4.86 29.54
CA MET A 97 65.50 -5.43 28.56
C MET A 97 66.68 -6.04 29.32
N PRO A 98 66.98 -7.35 29.16
CA PRO A 98 68.29 -7.89 29.49
C PRO A 98 69.34 -7.47 28.46
#